data_AF-R9J7S4-F1
#
_entry.id   AF-R9J7S4-F1
#
_cell.length_a   1.000
_cell.length_b   1.000
_cell.length_c   1.000
_cell.angle_alpha   90.00
_cell.angle_beta   90.00
_cell.angle_gamma   90.00
#
_symmetry.space_group_name_H-M   'P 1'
#
loop_
_entity.id
_entity.type
_entity.pdbx_description
1 polymer ?
#
loop_
_entity_poly.entity_id
_entity_poly.type
_entity_poly.pdbx_seq_one_letter_code
_entity_poly.pdbx_strand_id
1 'polypeptide(L)'
;MEEKDAQMKKYLIMSLAVAACSVMVSGCAEGGSAGEDTDGSIQEAPASAHVIPEGTAKPVIQESIVQEPFSETEDIGNSDADSADVTDSADTAYNGILDMFYYKIMGGWDHTEDVSYMFYWDYTSVKDLSDAGYALTDLDGNGVPELLVSTMEAAEKGLIYDLYTFADGVAVHAATSGERYCYYLCADNTVYYWASSGASNSTQIHYSIDPDTGSLHPDEIVAFDQMQDRDNPWFHSTQEDHYDRAEGLDFDRMSHITEAEAQDICAGYQAVAIELTPFDQYTPQEGMPDEIRLKQAFRSAAGSENELYFVCDDFDGNGSMEAFGITGTDDGIDLSDAIIYYAGSDGTVSVIDTFPKIYAYGGMYPGMTRKLTINAGTAEFLMIGGADGQETWLYGVKDGKAYQPEVSGQHADFRKTEDGRFIAQPHEGGEGYYSIVYDYDPASGEFVVAEGES
;
A
#
# COMPACT_ATOMS: atom_id res chain seq x y z
N MET A 1 2.56 -30.00 -28.50
CA MET A 1 2.42 -28.62 -29.01
C MET A 1 1.98 -27.76 -27.83
N GLU A 2 2.77 -27.89 -26.76
CA GLU A 2 2.51 -27.53 -25.37
C GLU A 2 3.90 -27.15 -24.84
N GLU A 3 4.31 -25.89 -25.05
CA GLU A 3 5.54 -25.35 -24.41
C GLU A 3 5.69 -23.83 -24.59
N LYS A 4 4.63 -23.11 -24.98
CA LYS A 4 4.71 -21.64 -25.19
C LYS A 4 3.67 -20.78 -24.47
N ASP A 5 2.71 -21.38 -23.75
CA ASP A 5 1.69 -20.63 -22.98
C ASP A 5 1.97 -20.58 -21.47
N ALA A 6 3.13 -21.04 -21.00
CA ALA A 6 3.47 -21.06 -19.58
C ALA A 6 4.25 -19.81 -19.09
N GLN A 7 4.36 -18.75 -19.90
CA GLN A 7 5.26 -17.61 -19.62
C GLN A 7 4.57 -16.24 -19.41
N MET A 8 3.30 -16.20 -19.02
CA MET A 8 2.67 -14.96 -18.54
C MET A 8 1.64 -15.24 -17.46
N LYS A 9 2.14 -15.39 -16.23
CA LYS A 9 1.43 -15.16 -14.96
C LYS A 9 2.44 -15.32 -13.82
N LYS A 10 3.45 -14.44 -13.77
CA LYS A 10 4.17 -14.19 -12.52
C LYS A 10 3.25 -13.28 -11.70
N TYR A 11 2.43 -13.91 -10.87
CA TYR A 11 1.75 -13.22 -9.79
C TYR A 11 2.82 -12.66 -8.86
N LEU A 12 2.74 -11.37 -8.56
CA LEU A 12 3.42 -10.77 -7.42
C LEU A 12 2.88 -11.48 -6.16
N ILE A 13 3.66 -12.40 -5.60
CA ILE A 13 3.37 -12.99 -4.29
C ILE A 13 3.87 -11.97 -3.29
N MET A 14 3.01 -10.99 -2.98
CA MET A 14 3.26 -10.01 -1.94
C MET A 14 2.78 -10.61 -0.62
N SER A 15 3.71 -11.03 0.22
CA SER A 15 3.44 -11.45 1.59
C SER A 15 3.04 -10.23 2.41
N LEU A 16 1.73 -9.99 2.48
CA LEU A 16 1.08 -9.09 3.44
C LEU A 16 1.36 -9.60 4.86
N ALA A 17 2.42 -9.10 5.49
CA ALA A 17 2.62 -9.21 6.92
C ALA A 17 1.78 -8.13 7.61
N VAL A 18 0.49 -8.41 7.80
CA VAL A 18 -0.35 -7.67 8.75
C VAL A 18 0.16 -8.02 10.14
N ALA A 19 0.85 -7.08 10.79
CA ALA A 19 1.13 -7.17 12.21
C ALA A 19 -0.19 -7.03 12.99
N ALA A 20 -0.89 -8.15 13.17
CA ALA A 20 -2.08 -8.24 14.00
C ALA A 20 -1.67 -8.21 15.48
N CYS A 21 -1.43 -7.03 16.03
CA CYS A 21 -1.45 -6.85 17.49
C CYS A 21 -2.90 -6.92 17.98
N SER A 22 -3.40 -8.14 18.21
CA SER A 22 -4.68 -8.36 18.87
C SER A 22 -4.64 -7.80 20.29
N VAL A 23 -5.28 -6.66 20.52
CA VAL A 23 -5.57 -6.15 21.86
C VAL A 23 -6.61 -7.06 22.50
N MET A 24 -6.14 -8.08 23.23
CA MET A 24 -6.99 -8.86 24.13
C MET A 24 -7.31 -7.98 25.34
N VAL A 25 -8.44 -7.29 25.30
CA VAL A 25 -9.03 -6.68 26.50
C VAL A 25 -9.52 -7.82 27.40
N SER A 26 -8.66 -8.35 28.27
CA SER A 26 -9.10 -9.22 29.35
C SER A 26 -9.82 -8.36 30.40
N GLY A 27 -11.13 -8.24 30.25
CA GLY A 27 -12.01 -7.75 31.29
C GLY A 27 -11.99 -8.70 32.48
N CYS A 28 -11.23 -8.37 33.52
CA CYS A 28 -11.41 -8.98 34.84
C CYS A 28 -12.66 -8.37 35.48
N ALA A 29 -13.80 -9.03 35.30
CA ALA A 29 -14.99 -8.79 36.10
C ALA A 29 -15.02 -9.81 37.25
N GLU A 30 -14.82 -9.35 38.49
CA GLU A 30 -15.53 -9.92 39.65
C GLU A 30 -15.52 -8.95 40.85
N GLY A 31 -16.68 -8.29 41.03
CA GLY A 31 -17.37 -8.15 42.32
C GLY A 31 -16.76 -7.32 43.46
N GLY A 32 -17.34 -6.12 43.68
CA GLY A 32 -17.84 -5.78 45.01
C GLY A 32 -17.39 -4.48 45.68
N SER A 33 -18.28 -3.48 45.62
CA SER A 33 -18.65 -2.53 46.69
C SER A 33 -17.76 -1.31 47.04
N ALA A 34 -18.35 -0.15 46.70
CA ALA A 34 -18.45 1.09 47.47
C ALA A 34 -17.24 2.03 47.59
N GLY A 35 -17.22 3.02 46.68
CA GLY A 35 -17.30 4.45 47.01
C GLY A 35 -16.09 5.15 47.60
N GLU A 36 -15.40 5.96 46.79
CA GLU A 36 -15.14 7.37 47.07
C GLU A 36 -14.62 8.06 45.79
N ASP A 37 -15.21 9.20 45.46
CA ASP A 37 -14.83 10.07 44.35
C ASP A 37 -13.45 10.67 44.60
N THR A 38 -12.49 10.37 43.72
CA THR A 38 -11.34 11.26 43.48
C THR A 38 -11.12 11.41 41.99
N ASP A 39 -11.47 12.59 41.51
CA ASP A 39 -11.10 13.17 40.22
C ASP A 39 -9.59 13.07 40.00
N GLY A 40 -9.22 12.21 39.05
CA GLY A 40 -7.86 11.99 38.59
C GLY A 40 -7.90 11.83 37.08
N SER A 41 -8.03 12.96 36.38
CA SER A 41 -7.81 13.03 34.95
C SER A 41 -6.42 12.50 34.62
N ILE A 42 -6.35 11.28 34.09
CA ILE A 42 -5.16 10.80 33.41
C ILE A 42 -5.15 11.53 32.07
N GLN A 43 -4.43 12.64 32.02
CA GLN A 43 -3.94 13.16 30.75
C GLN A 43 -2.99 12.12 30.17
N GLU A 44 -3.31 11.61 28.97
CA GLU A 44 -2.32 10.91 28.16
C GLU A 44 -1.13 11.85 27.97
N ALA A 45 0.04 11.41 28.45
CA ALA A 45 1.28 12.08 28.15
C ALA A 45 1.60 11.86 26.66
N PRO A 46 2.01 12.90 25.91
CA PRO A 46 2.37 12.72 24.51
C PRO A 46 3.51 11.71 24.37
N ALA A 47 3.48 10.91 23.31
CA ALA A 47 4.56 10.01 22.92
C ALA A 47 5.88 10.79 22.91
N SER A 48 6.90 10.27 23.61
CA SER A 48 8.23 10.86 23.60
C SER A 48 8.81 10.66 22.20
N ALA A 49 9.04 11.76 21.47
CA ALA A 49 9.74 11.71 20.19
C ALA A 49 11.15 11.15 20.42
N HIS A 50 11.48 10.04 19.76
CA HIS A 50 12.86 9.55 19.74
C HIS A 50 13.73 10.59 19.00
N VAL A 51 14.70 11.17 19.71
CA VAL A 51 15.69 12.09 19.15
C VAL A 51 16.89 11.25 18.76
N ILE A 52 17.10 11.04 17.47
CA ILE A 52 18.33 10.43 16.96
C ILE A 52 19.49 11.40 17.22
N PRO A 53 20.65 10.94 17.73
CA PRO A 53 21.82 11.80 17.90
C PRO A 53 22.29 12.36 16.54
N GLU A 54 22.18 13.68 16.33
CA GLU A 54 22.69 14.34 15.12
C GLU A 54 24.23 14.28 15.06
N GLY A 55 24.76 13.57 14.06
CA GLY A 55 26.18 13.57 13.73
C GLY A 55 26.61 14.87 13.05
N THR A 56 27.08 15.85 13.82
CA THR A 56 27.67 17.09 13.27
C THR A 56 29.14 16.90 12.87
N ALA A 57 29.41 16.12 11.82
CA ALA A 57 30.75 16.00 11.25
C ALA A 57 30.84 16.70 9.88
N LYS A 58 31.50 17.86 9.83
CA LYS A 58 31.95 18.45 8.56
C LYS A 58 33.03 17.56 7.95
N PRO A 59 33.00 17.26 6.65
CA PRO A 59 34.04 16.43 6.03
C PRO A 59 35.37 17.18 6.07
N VAL A 60 36.38 16.56 6.69
CA VAL A 60 37.77 16.98 6.62
C VAL A 60 38.33 16.44 5.31
N ILE A 61 38.44 17.32 4.30
CA ILE A 61 39.12 17.00 3.05
C ILE A 61 40.62 16.87 3.36
N GLN A 62 41.16 15.66 3.28
CA GLN A 62 42.61 15.45 3.17
C GLN A 62 42.99 15.50 1.69
N GLU A 63 43.68 16.58 1.30
CA GLU A 63 44.43 16.64 0.06
C GLU A 63 45.52 15.57 0.04
N SER A 64 45.54 14.70 -0.98
CA SER A 64 46.81 14.16 -1.45
C SER A 64 46.82 13.80 -2.95
N ILE A 65 47.65 14.58 -3.65
CA ILE A 65 48.64 14.20 -4.68
C ILE A 65 48.10 13.71 -6.03
N VAL A 66 48.16 14.67 -6.97
CA VAL A 66 48.22 14.51 -8.43
C VAL A 66 49.37 13.58 -8.85
N GLN A 67 49.07 12.54 -9.64
CA GLN A 67 50.01 12.01 -10.62
C GLN A 67 49.34 11.90 -12.00
N GLU A 68 49.97 12.58 -12.96
CA GLU A 68 49.69 12.59 -14.40
C GLU A 68 50.22 11.31 -15.10
N PRO A 69 49.81 11.04 -16.35
CA PRO A 69 49.49 9.69 -16.82
C PRO A 69 50.69 8.96 -17.42
N PHE A 70 50.66 7.63 -17.37
CA PHE A 70 51.55 6.78 -18.17
C PHE A 70 50.73 6.01 -19.20
N SER A 71 51.02 6.30 -20.47
CA SER A 71 50.54 5.59 -21.65
C SER A 71 51.56 4.52 -22.02
N GLU A 72 51.13 3.27 -22.20
CA GLU A 72 51.60 2.43 -23.31
C GLU A 72 50.62 1.29 -23.54
N THR A 73 50.16 1.21 -24.80
CA THR A 73 49.33 0.17 -25.39
C THR A 73 50.16 -1.08 -25.69
N GLU A 74 49.63 -2.28 -25.41
CA GLU A 74 49.68 -3.41 -26.35
C GLU A 74 48.42 -4.28 -26.23
N ASP A 75 47.78 -4.43 -27.38
CA ASP A 75 46.64 -5.27 -27.73
C ASP A 75 47.08 -6.72 -27.90
N ILE A 76 46.41 -7.66 -27.21
CA ILE A 76 46.12 -8.99 -27.76
C ILE A 76 44.72 -9.43 -27.30
N GLY A 77 43.74 -9.29 -28.20
CA GLY A 77 42.87 -10.41 -28.58
C GLY A 77 41.63 -10.69 -27.74
N ASN A 78 40.55 -10.05 -28.14
CA ASN A 78 39.15 -10.24 -27.76
C ASN A 78 38.59 -11.68 -27.94
N SER A 79 37.72 -12.11 -27.01
CA SER A 79 36.54 -12.92 -27.33
C SER A 79 35.38 -12.55 -26.39
N ASP A 80 34.60 -11.57 -26.85
CA ASP A 80 33.28 -11.18 -26.35
C ASP A 80 32.29 -12.35 -26.31
N ALA A 81 31.57 -12.49 -25.19
CA ALA A 81 30.12 -12.66 -25.13
C ALA A 81 29.65 -12.52 -23.66
N ASP A 82 28.54 -11.82 -23.45
CA ASP A 82 27.84 -11.53 -22.17
C ASP A 82 28.47 -10.54 -21.19
N SER A 83 28.25 -9.25 -21.46
CA SER A 83 28.34 -8.18 -20.45
C SER A 83 27.40 -7.00 -20.75
N ALA A 84 26.42 -7.16 -21.65
CA ALA A 84 25.64 -6.03 -22.20
C ALA A 84 24.13 -6.09 -21.89
N ASP A 85 23.67 -6.90 -20.92
CA ASP A 85 22.22 -7.10 -20.69
C ASP A 85 21.76 -6.99 -19.22
N VAL A 86 22.65 -6.66 -18.27
CA VAL A 86 22.27 -6.52 -16.84
C VAL A 86 22.15 -5.05 -16.41
N THR A 87 22.91 -4.15 -17.04
CA THR A 87 22.91 -2.72 -16.69
C THR A 87 21.67 -1.98 -17.20
N ASP A 88 21.14 -2.34 -18.38
CA ASP A 88 19.94 -1.69 -18.95
C ASP A 88 18.67 -2.00 -18.13
N SER A 89 18.58 -3.16 -17.45
CA SER A 89 17.42 -3.51 -16.61
C SER A 89 17.44 -2.82 -15.25
N ALA A 90 18.62 -2.58 -14.68
CA ALA A 90 18.77 -1.93 -13.38
C ALA A 90 18.43 -0.42 -13.46
N ASP A 91 18.93 0.28 -14.48
CA ASP A 91 18.70 1.72 -14.69
C ASP A 91 17.22 2.08 -14.89
N THR A 92 16.40 1.09 -15.27
CA THR A 92 14.96 1.27 -15.53
C THR A 92 14.06 0.50 -14.56
N ALA A 93 14.64 -0.33 -13.67
CA ALA A 93 13.91 -1.23 -12.78
C ALA A 93 12.84 -0.52 -11.95
N TYR A 94 13.13 0.73 -11.57
CA TYR A 94 12.30 1.52 -10.68
C TYR A 94 11.40 2.53 -11.38
N ASN A 95 11.44 2.64 -12.72
CA ASN A 95 10.67 3.66 -13.46
C ASN A 95 9.17 3.61 -13.14
N GLY A 96 8.57 2.41 -13.15
CA GLY A 96 7.16 2.24 -12.82
C GLY A 96 6.82 2.63 -11.38
N ILE A 97 7.74 2.42 -10.43
CA ILE A 97 7.58 2.81 -9.02
C ILE A 97 7.68 4.34 -8.90
N LEU A 98 8.66 4.96 -9.55
CA LEU A 98 8.82 6.42 -9.54
C LEU A 98 7.66 7.13 -10.24
N ASP A 99 7.18 6.60 -11.36
CA ASP A 99 5.99 7.09 -12.06
C ASP A 99 4.75 7.00 -11.16
N MET A 100 4.59 5.89 -10.43
CA MET A 100 3.52 5.71 -9.46
C MET A 100 3.57 6.80 -8.37
N PHE A 101 4.73 7.03 -7.74
CA PHE A 101 4.87 8.10 -6.74
C PHE A 101 4.55 9.48 -7.34
N TYR A 102 5.13 9.80 -8.49
CA TYR A 102 4.90 11.07 -9.18
C TYR A 102 3.41 11.31 -9.46
N TYR A 103 2.73 10.34 -10.06
CA TYR A 103 1.33 10.50 -10.46
C TYR A 103 0.37 10.50 -9.27
N LYS A 104 0.66 9.75 -8.20
CA LYS A 104 -0.16 9.77 -6.97
C LYS A 104 0.01 11.06 -6.17
N ILE A 105 1.22 11.61 -6.08
CA ILE A 105 1.44 12.93 -5.49
C ILE A 105 0.64 14.00 -6.27
N MET A 106 0.72 13.98 -7.60
CA MET A 106 -0.06 14.90 -8.43
C MET A 106 -1.58 14.73 -8.32
N GLY A 107 -2.04 13.48 -8.19
CA GLY A 107 -3.47 13.14 -8.17
C GLY A 107 -4.14 13.15 -6.81
N GLY A 108 -3.33 13.28 -5.76
CA GLY A 108 -3.72 13.00 -4.39
C GLY A 108 -3.80 11.49 -4.15
N TRP A 109 -3.19 11.08 -3.05
CA TRP A 109 -3.21 9.71 -2.55
C TRP A 109 -4.62 9.17 -2.28
N ASP A 110 -4.78 7.86 -2.29
CA ASP A 110 -5.82 7.22 -1.48
C ASP A 110 -5.25 6.65 -0.18
N HIS A 111 -6.13 6.28 0.75
CA HIS A 111 -5.71 5.81 2.07
C HIS A 111 -5.40 4.30 2.09
N THR A 112 -5.38 3.65 0.94
CA THR A 112 -5.33 2.19 0.75
C THR A 112 -4.15 1.75 -0.10
N GLU A 113 -3.17 2.64 -0.27
CA GLU A 113 -2.05 2.43 -1.17
C GLU A 113 -1.04 1.45 -0.57
N ASP A 114 -0.41 0.64 -1.44
CA ASP A 114 0.69 -0.26 -1.09
C ASP A 114 2.03 0.49 -0.98
N VAL A 115 2.05 1.61 -0.26
CA VAL A 115 3.23 2.41 0.10
C VAL A 115 3.14 2.80 1.57
N SER A 116 4.19 3.42 2.12
CA SER A 116 4.11 3.95 3.48
C SER A 116 2.93 4.91 3.64
N TYR A 117 2.01 4.58 4.56
CA TYR A 117 0.85 5.42 4.86
C TYR A 117 1.24 6.82 5.37
N MET A 118 2.50 7.01 5.76
CA MET A 118 3.04 8.30 6.15
C MET A 118 3.03 9.31 5.01
N PHE A 119 3.00 8.90 3.74
CA PHE A 119 2.88 9.81 2.59
C PHE A 119 1.53 10.54 2.52
N TYR A 120 0.47 9.93 3.08
CA TYR A 120 -0.91 10.40 2.93
C TYR A 120 -1.66 10.52 4.26
N TRP A 121 -0.95 10.40 5.38
CA TRP A 121 -1.50 10.67 6.70
C TRP A 121 -1.77 12.17 6.87
N ASP A 122 -2.89 12.54 7.49
CA ASP A 122 -3.38 13.93 7.54
C ASP A 122 -2.33 14.95 8.00
N TYR A 123 -1.42 14.56 8.92
CA TYR A 123 -0.38 15.43 9.46
C TYR A 123 0.87 15.56 8.59
N THR A 124 1.18 14.56 7.76
CA THR A 124 2.41 14.46 6.96
C THR A 124 2.15 14.38 5.46
N SER A 125 0.89 14.59 5.05
CA SER A 125 0.45 14.46 3.66
C SER A 125 1.33 15.27 2.71
N VAL A 126 1.93 14.56 1.76
CA VAL A 126 2.67 15.13 0.63
C VAL A 126 1.66 15.75 -0.32
N LYS A 127 1.80 17.06 -0.58
CA LYS A 127 0.83 17.84 -1.36
C LYS A 127 1.39 18.26 -2.71
N ASP A 128 2.69 18.51 -2.75
CA ASP A 128 3.39 18.95 -3.94
C ASP A 128 4.53 17.98 -4.26
N LEU A 129 4.89 17.89 -5.55
CA LEU A 129 6.01 17.06 -6.03
C LEU A 129 7.35 17.46 -5.42
N SER A 130 7.47 18.68 -4.88
CA SER A 130 8.67 19.15 -4.17
C SER A 130 8.75 18.68 -2.71
N ASP A 131 7.67 18.14 -2.13
CA ASP A 131 7.62 17.73 -0.72
C ASP A 131 8.19 16.33 -0.50
N ALA A 132 8.38 15.55 -1.56
CA ALA A 132 8.95 14.22 -1.54
C ALA A 132 9.93 14.00 -2.70
N GLY A 133 10.74 12.98 -2.56
CA GLY A 133 11.73 12.63 -3.57
C GLY A 133 12.26 11.22 -3.38
N TYR A 134 13.25 10.91 -4.18
CA TYR A 134 13.90 9.61 -4.20
C TYR A 134 15.43 9.73 -4.24
N ALA A 135 16.12 8.70 -3.80
CA ALA A 135 17.56 8.53 -3.97
C ALA A 135 17.86 7.13 -4.50
N LEU A 136 18.91 7.03 -5.31
CA LEU A 136 19.47 5.77 -5.79
C LEU A 136 20.84 5.60 -5.15
N THR A 137 20.96 4.62 -4.25
CA THR A 137 22.17 4.37 -3.46
C THR A 137 22.49 2.89 -3.47
N ASP A 138 23.70 2.52 -3.88
CA ASP A 138 24.21 1.14 -3.79
C ASP A 138 24.54 0.81 -2.33
N LEU A 139 23.60 0.16 -1.64
CA LEU A 139 23.68 -0.16 -0.22
C LEU A 139 24.37 -1.51 0.01
N ASP A 140 24.16 -2.49 -0.86
CA ASP A 140 24.77 -3.82 -0.76
C ASP A 140 26.14 -3.95 -1.45
N GLY A 141 26.53 -2.94 -2.23
CA GLY A 141 27.82 -2.89 -2.94
C GLY A 141 27.86 -3.78 -4.18
N ASN A 142 26.72 -4.24 -4.69
CA ASN A 142 26.63 -5.11 -5.87
C ASN A 142 26.77 -4.31 -7.20
N GLY A 143 26.76 -2.98 -7.14
CA GLY A 143 26.87 -2.07 -8.28
C GLY A 143 25.53 -1.66 -8.91
N VAL A 144 24.40 -2.14 -8.39
CA VAL A 144 23.03 -1.75 -8.72
C VAL A 144 22.48 -0.97 -7.53
N PRO A 145 22.08 0.30 -7.69
CA PRO A 145 21.56 1.07 -6.57
C PRO A 145 20.17 0.62 -6.12
N GLU A 146 19.94 0.64 -4.81
CA GLU A 146 18.62 0.57 -4.18
C GLU A 146 17.87 1.90 -4.29
N LEU A 147 16.55 1.83 -4.41
CA LEU A 147 15.67 2.99 -4.41
C LEU A 147 15.17 3.28 -2.98
N LEU A 148 15.51 4.47 -2.49
CA LEU A 148 14.98 5.03 -1.24
C LEU A 148 13.96 6.12 -1.60
N VAL A 149 12.77 6.09 -0.99
CA VAL A 149 11.74 7.11 -1.18
C VAL A 149 11.33 7.69 0.18
N SER A 150 11.22 9.01 0.26
CA SER A 150 10.84 9.70 1.50
C SER A 150 10.32 11.11 1.23
N THR A 151 9.82 11.78 2.27
CA THR A 151 9.58 13.22 2.23
C THR A 151 10.90 13.98 2.39
N MET A 152 10.98 15.20 1.86
CA MET A 152 12.18 16.03 1.98
C MET A 152 12.55 16.28 3.44
N GLU A 153 11.56 16.53 4.31
CA GLU A 153 11.79 16.75 5.75
C GLU A 153 12.26 15.48 6.47
N ALA A 154 11.64 14.33 6.18
CA ALA A 154 12.02 13.07 6.81
C ALA A 154 13.44 12.64 6.41
N ALA A 155 13.80 12.85 5.15
CA ALA A 155 15.12 12.55 4.61
C ALA A 155 16.26 13.31 5.30
N GLU A 156 16.03 14.52 5.83
CA GLU A 156 17.05 15.26 6.60
C GLU A 156 17.54 14.49 7.85
N LYS A 157 16.71 13.59 8.38
CA LYS A 157 17.03 12.72 9.54
C LYS A 157 17.41 11.30 9.13
N GLY A 158 17.55 11.06 7.83
CA GLY A 158 17.83 9.74 7.26
C GLY A 158 16.64 8.81 7.17
N LEU A 159 15.41 9.27 7.46
CA LEU A 159 14.22 8.42 7.49
C LEU A 159 13.81 8.01 6.07
N ILE A 160 13.73 6.71 5.86
CA ILE A 160 13.28 6.06 4.63
C ILE A 160 11.80 5.72 4.80
N TYR A 161 10.92 6.23 3.94
CA TYR A 161 9.51 5.83 4.00
C TYR A 161 9.30 4.50 3.31
N ASP A 162 9.84 4.34 2.10
CA ASP A 162 9.89 3.06 1.39
C ASP A 162 11.29 2.77 0.85
N LEU A 163 11.67 1.49 0.91
CA LEU A 163 12.92 0.95 0.38
C LEU A 163 12.60 -0.14 -0.64
N TYR A 164 13.13 0.02 -1.83
CA TYR A 164 13.07 -0.98 -2.89
C TYR A 164 14.49 -1.39 -3.28
N THR A 165 14.68 -2.68 -3.50
CA THR A 165 15.93 -3.31 -3.91
C THR A 165 15.75 -3.98 -5.26
N PHE A 166 16.84 -4.52 -5.83
CA PHE A 166 16.80 -5.20 -7.12
C PHE A 166 17.40 -6.59 -7.00
N ALA A 167 16.58 -7.62 -7.26
CA ALA A 167 17.01 -9.00 -7.23
C ALA A 167 16.32 -9.79 -8.35
N ASP A 168 17.02 -10.78 -8.92
CA ASP A 168 16.50 -11.63 -9.99
C ASP A 168 15.89 -10.87 -11.20
N GLY A 169 16.44 -9.69 -11.50
CA GLY A 169 16.00 -8.86 -12.63
C GLY A 169 14.71 -8.08 -12.37
N VAL A 170 14.22 -8.01 -11.13
CA VAL A 170 12.99 -7.29 -10.76
C VAL A 170 13.19 -6.44 -9.50
N ALA A 171 12.42 -5.35 -9.40
CA ALA A 171 12.35 -4.57 -8.17
C ALA A 171 11.63 -5.36 -7.07
N VAL A 172 12.16 -5.30 -5.84
CA VAL A 172 11.63 -5.94 -4.64
C VAL A 172 11.36 -4.87 -3.58
N HIS A 173 10.16 -4.85 -2.99
CA HIS A 173 9.86 -3.95 -1.88
C HIS A 173 10.40 -4.55 -0.58
N ALA A 174 11.48 -3.97 -0.04
CA ALA A 174 12.18 -4.51 1.11
C ALA A 174 11.58 -4.01 2.43
N ALA A 175 11.26 -2.71 2.52
CA ALA A 175 10.77 -2.11 3.75
C ALA A 175 9.83 -0.92 3.52
N THR A 176 8.92 -0.74 4.48
CA THR A 176 8.05 0.43 4.63
C THR A 176 8.10 0.90 6.08
N SER A 177 8.25 2.19 6.30
CA SER A 177 8.14 2.83 7.62
C SER A 177 6.68 3.14 7.99
N GLY A 178 6.43 3.29 9.27
CA GLY A 178 5.21 3.81 9.87
C GLY A 178 5.52 4.64 11.12
N GLU A 179 4.49 5.20 11.78
CA GLU A 179 4.67 6.11 12.91
C GLU A 179 5.43 5.50 14.11
N ARG A 180 5.38 4.18 14.27
CA ARG A 180 5.96 3.46 15.43
C ARG A 180 7.07 2.49 15.06
N TYR A 181 7.44 2.44 13.79
CA TYR A 181 8.49 1.58 13.26
C TYR A 181 9.11 2.27 12.04
N CYS A 182 10.37 2.66 12.14
CA CYS A 182 11.04 3.53 11.18
C CYS A 182 12.33 2.89 10.69
N TYR A 183 12.62 3.05 9.40
CA TYR A 183 13.88 2.65 8.77
C TYR A 183 14.72 3.89 8.44
N TYR A 184 16.01 3.85 8.74
CA TYR A 184 16.94 4.96 8.55
C TYR A 184 18.16 4.53 7.75
N LEU A 185 18.63 5.39 6.85
CA LEU A 185 19.92 5.23 6.19
C LEU A 185 21.05 5.53 7.17
N CYS A 186 22.02 4.64 7.30
CA CYS A 186 23.21 4.82 8.12
C CYS A 186 24.44 5.27 7.31
N ALA A 187 25.41 5.87 8.01
CA ALA A 187 26.65 6.42 7.42
C ALA A 187 27.54 5.37 6.72
N ASP A 188 27.39 4.10 7.08
CA ASP A 188 28.08 2.93 6.55
C ASP A 188 27.27 2.18 5.48
N ASN A 189 26.25 2.83 4.90
CA ASN A 189 25.36 2.30 3.87
C ASN A 189 24.48 1.11 4.31
N THR A 190 24.34 0.89 5.61
CA THR A 190 23.38 -0.07 6.18
C THR A 190 22.04 0.60 6.49
N VAL A 191 21.08 -0.21 6.94
CA VAL A 191 19.75 0.26 7.33
C VAL A 191 19.53 0.04 8.82
N TYR A 192 19.19 1.11 9.55
CA TYR A 192 18.79 1.04 10.94
C TYR A 192 17.27 1.06 11.08
N TYR A 193 16.73 0.08 11.81
CA TYR A 193 15.34 -0.01 12.17
C TYR A 193 15.13 0.32 13.65
N TRP A 194 14.14 1.18 13.91
CA TRP A 194 13.68 1.49 15.26
C TRP A 194 12.18 1.26 15.37
N ALA A 195 11.74 0.51 16.37
CA ALA A 195 10.33 0.35 16.69
C ALA A 195 10.04 0.45 18.19
N SER A 196 8.84 0.91 18.53
CA SER A 196 8.37 0.97 19.91
C SER A 196 6.88 0.71 20.02
N SER A 197 6.50 -0.21 20.92
CA SER A 197 5.11 -0.51 21.29
C SER A 197 4.70 0.10 22.63
N GLY A 198 5.58 0.87 23.27
CA GLY A 198 5.28 1.68 24.46
C GLY A 198 6.54 1.94 25.30
N ALA A 199 6.37 2.57 26.46
CA ALA A 199 7.48 2.87 27.36
C ALA A 199 8.19 1.62 27.93
N SER A 200 7.60 0.44 27.79
CA SER A 200 8.10 -0.83 28.29
C SER A 200 8.59 -1.79 27.19
N ASN A 201 8.55 -1.38 25.91
CA ASN A 201 9.01 -2.19 24.80
C ASN A 201 9.56 -1.35 23.63
N SER A 202 10.79 -1.64 23.22
CA SER A 202 11.37 -1.16 21.96
C SER A 202 12.27 -2.20 21.31
N THR A 203 12.42 -2.12 19.99
CA THR A 203 13.30 -2.98 19.20
C THR A 203 14.11 -2.11 18.26
N GLN A 204 15.41 -2.41 18.17
CA GLN A 204 16.38 -1.70 17.34
C GLN A 204 17.16 -2.76 16.58
N ILE A 205 17.17 -2.68 15.26
CA ILE A 205 17.82 -3.67 14.40
C ILE A 205 18.70 -2.95 13.39
N HIS A 206 19.93 -3.41 13.25
CA HIS A 206 20.82 -3.01 12.17
C HIS A 206 20.77 -4.08 11.08
N TYR A 207 20.50 -3.65 9.85
CA TYR A 207 20.31 -4.52 8.70
C TYR A 207 21.39 -4.27 7.64
N SER A 208 21.88 -5.35 7.06
CA SER A 208 22.46 -5.36 5.72
C SER A 208 21.40 -5.77 4.69
N ILE A 209 21.72 -5.64 3.41
CA ILE A 209 20.88 -6.16 2.33
C ILE A 209 21.58 -7.40 1.78
N ASP A 210 20.82 -8.48 1.65
CA ASP A 210 21.27 -9.68 0.95
C ASP A 210 21.26 -9.41 -0.56
N PRO A 211 22.41 -9.40 -1.24
CA PRO A 211 22.50 -9.07 -2.67
C PRO A 211 21.84 -10.11 -3.58
N ASP A 212 21.66 -11.35 -3.12
CA ASP A 212 21.03 -12.39 -3.93
C ASP A 212 19.49 -12.27 -3.90
N THR A 213 18.92 -11.80 -2.79
CA THR A 213 17.46 -11.76 -2.57
C THR A 213 16.87 -10.34 -2.50
N GLY A 214 17.72 -9.32 -2.33
CA GLY A 214 17.31 -7.94 -2.07
C GLY A 214 16.60 -7.74 -0.73
N SER A 215 16.64 -8.73 0.17
CA SER A 215 15.94 -8.69 1.46
C SER A 215 16.82 -8.09 2.56
N LEU A 216 16.19 -7.49 3.57
CA LEU A 216 16.91 -7.02 4.76
C LEU A 216 17.34 -8.22 5.61
N HIS A 217 18.65 -8.30 5.87
CA HIS A 217 19.28 -9.31 6.72
C HIS A 217 19.66 -8.70 8.08
N PRO A 218 19.06 -9.13 9.21
CA PRO A 218 19.35 -8.57 10.53
C PRO A 218 20.76 -8.98 11.01
N ASP A 219 21.67 -8.02 11.07
CA ASP A 219 23.05 -8.22 11.51
C ASP A 219 23.19 -8.11 13.03
N GLU A 220 22.46 -7.17 13.64
CA GLU A 220 22.52 -6.89 15.07
C GLU A 220 21.18 -6.39 15.60
N ILE A 221 20.72 -6.99 16.70
CA ILE A 221 19.41 -6.75 17.30
C ILE A 221 19.61 -6.35 18.75
N VAL A 222 19.01 -5.23 19.14
CA VAL A 222 18.88 -4.78 20.52
C VAL A 222 17.40 -4.62 20.84
N ALA A 223 16.92 -5.36 21.84
CA ALA A 223 15.53 -5.29 22.27
C ALA A 223 15.45 -4.92 23.75
N PHE A 224 14.42 -4.13 24.07
CA PHE A 224 14.00 -3.84 25.42
C PHE A 224 12.58 -4.36 25.58
N ASP A 225 12.33 -5.25 26.54
CA ASP A 225 11.00 -5.73 26.87
C ASP A 225 10.88 -6.09 28.37
N GLN A 226 10.13 -5.28 29.12
CA GLN A 226 9.90 -5.52 30.55
C GLN A 226 8.89 -6.63 30.84
N MET A 227 8.05 -7.00 29.88
CA MET A 227 7.10 -8.10 30.04
C MET A 227 7.80 -9.45 29.90
N GLN A 228 8.82 -9.52 29.04
CA GLN A 228 9.63 -10.72 28.85
C GLN A 228 10.49 -11.04 30.08
N ASP A 229 11.29 -10.08 30.55
CA ASP A 229 12.00 -10.17 31.83
C ASP A 229 12.07 -8.79 32.49
N ARG A 230 11.34 -8.62 33.59
CA ARG A 230 11.29 -7.35 34.30
C ARG A 230 12.61 -7.01 35.01
N ASP A 231 13.37 -8.01 35.44
CA ASP A 231 14.59 -7.80 36.21
C ASP A 231 15.80 -7.58 35.29
N ASN A 232 15.78 -8.15 34.07
CA ASN A 232 16.81 -7.94 33.03
C ASN A 232 16.17 -7.69 31.64
N PRO A 233 15.54 -6.53 31.42
CA PRO A 233 14.66 -6.30 30.26
C PRO A 233 15.39 -6.05 28.93
N TRP A 234 16.72 -6.06 28.92
CA TRP A 234 17.50 -5.76 27.73
C TRP A 234 18.11 -7.04 27.14
N PHE A 235 17.96 -7.19 25.84
CA PHE A 235 18.36 -8.36 25.06
C PHE A 235 19.18 -7.95 23.85
N HIS A 236 20.11 -8.82 23.46
CA HIS A 236 20.99 -8.63 22.31
C HIS A 236 21.15 -9.91 21.51
N SER A 237 21.27 -9.76 20.20
CA SER A 237 21.69 -10.84 19.32
C SER A 237 22.41 -10.33 18.07
N THR A 238 23.26 -11.18 17.52
CA THR A 238 23.89 -11.03 16.19
C THR A 238 23.62 -12.26 15.32
N GLN A 239 22.57 -13.03 15.64
CA GLN A 239 22.15 -14.20 14.88
C GLN A 239 20.86 -13.86 14.16
N GLU A 240 20.88 -14.01 12.85
CA GLU A 240 19.75 -13.70 11.98
C GLU A 240 18.47 -14.45 12.40
N ASP A 241 18.60 -15.74 12.69
CA ASP A 241 17.49 -16.65 13.01
C ASP A 241 16.89 -16.46 14.42
N HIS A 242 17.29 -15.41 15.13
CA HIS A 242 16.67 -14.99 16.40
C HIS A 242 15.60 -13.90 16.20
N TYR A 243 15.40 -13.46 14.95
CA TYR A 243 14.32 -12.57 14.56
C TYR A 243 13.69 -13.05 13.26
N ASP A 244 12.37 -13.13 13.25
CA ASP A 244 11.59 -13.30 12.04
C ASP A 244 10.54 -12.17 11.97
N ARG A 245 10.34 -11.60 10.78
CA ARG A 245 9.41 -10.48 10.62
C ARG A 245 7.95 -10.85 10.90
N ALA A 246 7.57 -12.12 10.69
CA ALA A 246 6.23 -12.63 10.95
C ALA A 246 6.07 -13.19 12.36
N GLU A 247 7.09 -13.86 12.91
CA GLU A 247 7.03 -14.52 14.22
C GLU A 247 7.54 -13.64 15.38
N GLY A 248 8.34 -12.62 15.10
CA GLY A 248 8.93 -11.71 16.08
C GLY A 248 10.30 -12.17 16.60
N LEU A 249 10.64 -11.73 17.82
CA LEU A 249 11.92 -12.01 18.47
C LEU A 249 11.87 -13.33 19.25
N ASP A 250 12.91 -14.16 19.10
CA ASP A 250 13.13 -15.34 19.94
C ASP A 250 13.99 -14.99 21.17
N PHE A 251 13.35 -14.40 22.17
CA PHE A 251 14.02 -13.95 23.40
C PHE A 251 14.76 -15.05 24.16
N ASP A 252 14.32 -16.32 24.05
CA ASP A 252 14.96 -17.45 24.75
C ASP A 252 16.38 -17.73 24.21
N ARG A 253 16.65 -17.30 22.98
CA ARG A 253 17.94 -17.47 22.30
C ARG A 253 18.80 -16.21 22.33
N MET A 254 18.24 -15.08 22.76
CA MET A 254 18.98 -13.82 22.89
C MET A 254 19.78 -13.77 24.20
N SER A 255 20.84 -12.96 24.20
CA SER A 255 21.64 -12.72 25.40
C SER A 255 21.11 -11.52 26.17
N HIS A 256 21.03 -11.62 27.50
CA HIS A 256 20.77 -10.45 28.33
C HIS A 256 21.97 -9.51 28.32
N ILE A 257 21.69 -8.21 28.21
CA ILE A 257 22.67 -7.14 28.32
C ILE A 257 22.18 -6.09 29.32
N THR A 258 23.04 -5.15 29.68
CA THR A 258 22.66 -3.98 30.46
C THR A 258 22.15 -2.85 29.57
N GLU A 259 21.43 -1.90 30.16
CA GLU A 259 21.00 -0.68 29.45
C GLU A 259 22.19 0.10 28.87
N ALA A 260 23.32 0.16 29.61
CA ALA A 260 24.51 0.87 29.14
C ALA A 260 25.12 0.19 27.91
N GLU A 261 25.20 -1.14 27.90
CA GLU A 261 25.66 -1.90 26.72
C GLU A 261 24.71 -1.70 25.54
N ALA A 262 23.39 -1.68 25.78
CA ALA A 262 22.40 -1.45 24.74
C ALA A 262 22.56 -0.05 24.11
N GLN A 263 22.76 0.98 24.95
CA GLN A 263 23.02 2.34 24.49
C GLN A 263 24.32 2.46 23.71
N ASP A 264 25.39 1.79 24.15
CA ASP A 264 26.68 1.78 23.47
C ASP A 264 26.59 1.12 22.09
N ILE A 265 25.86 0.01 21.96
CA ILE A 265 25.59 -0.66 20.68
C ILE A 265 24.78 0.27 19.76
N CYS A 266 23.64 0.77 20.23
CA CYS A 266 22.75 1.60 19.41
C CYS A 266 23.36 2.95 19.02
N ALA A 267 24.32 3.48 19.78
CA ALA A 267 25.08 4.67 19.40
C ALA A 267 25.94 4.46 18.14
N GLY A 268 26.19 3.21 17.74
CA GLY A 268 26.83 2.84 16.49
C GLY A 268 25.94 3.05 15.25
N TYR A 269 24.61 3.05 15.42
CA TYR A 269 23.64 3.16 14.33
C TYR A 269 23.46 4.62 13.90
N GLN A 270 24.49 5.19 13.26
CA GLN A 270 24.54 6.61 12.93
C GLN A 270 23.74 6.89 11.66
N ALA A 271 22.47 7.29 11.84
CA ALA A 271 21.64 7.74 10.74
C ALA A 271 22.21 9.01 10.08
N VAL A 272 22.12 9.11 8.76
CA VAL A 272 22.59 10.24 7.95
C VAL A 272 21.49 10.73 7.03
N ALA A 273 21.54 12.02 6.69
CA ALA A 273 20.59 12.61 5.76
C ALA A 273 20.64 11.91 4.39
N ILE A 274 19.47 11.73 3.78
CA ILE A 274 19.34 11.21 2.41
C ILE A 274 19.26 12.41 1.46
N GLU A 275 20.18 12.47 0.51
CA GLU A 275 20.16 13.49 -0.54
C GLU A 275 19.14 13.08 -1.63
N LEU A 276 17.89 13.50 -1.47
CA LEU A 276 16.82 13.19 -2.41
C LEU A 276 16.86 14.06 -3.67
N THR A 277 16.55 13.45 -4.81
CA THR A 277 16.04 14.14 -5.99
C THR A 277 14.54 14.34 -5.82
N PRO A 278 14.04 15.58 -5.72
CA PRO A 278 12.61 15.83 -5.57
C PRO A 278 11.82 15.39 -6.81
N PHE A 279 10.57 14.97 -6.64
CA PHE A 279 9.74 14.51 -7.76
C PHE A 279 9.39 15.63 -8.76
N ASP A 280 9.52 16.91 -8.41
CA ASP A 280 9.33 18.01 -9.36
C ASP A 280 10.46 18.12 -10.40
N GLN A 281 11.58 17.41 -10.17
CA GLN A 281 12.68 17.23 -11.12
C GLN A 281 12.62 15.88 -11.85
N TYR A 282 11.72 15.00 -11.44
CA TYR A 282 11.49 13.72 -12.10
C TYR A 282 10.63 13.92 -13.36
N THR A 283 10.98 13.17 -14.42
CA THR A 283 10.15 13.09 -15.63
C THR A 283 9.65 11.67 -15.75
N PRO A 284 8.32 11.44 -15.71
CA PRO A 284 7.77 10.11 -15.87
C PRO A 284 8.18 9.43 -17.16
N GLN A 285 8.39 8.12 -17.11
CA GLN A 285 8.85 7.31 -18.25
C GLN A 285 7.68 6.69 -19.02
N GLU A 286 6.59 6.40 -18.32
CA GLU A 286 5.34 5.90 -18.85
C GLU A 286 4.23 6.96 -18.75
N GLY A 287 3.12 6.70 -19.45
CA GLY A 287 1.94 7.56 -19.34
C GLY A 287 1.26 7.40 -17.98
N MET A 288 0.54 8.42 -17.55
CA MET A 288 -0.29 8.35 -16.34
C MET A 288 -1.24 7.15 -16.42
N PRO A 289 -1.23 6.24 -15.42
CA PRO A 289 -2.17 5.12 -15.36
C PRO A 289 -3.61 5.61 -15.45
N ASP A 290 -4.45 4.87 -16.18
CA ASP A 290 -5.84 5.28 -16.40
C ASP A 290 -6.61 5.44 -15.10
N GLU A 291 -6.40 4.57 -14.11
CA GLU A 291 -7.04 4.68 -12.80
C GLU A 291 -6.75 6.04 -12.14
N ILE A 292 -5.49 6.49 -12.11
CA ILE A 292 -5.12 7.79 -11.54
C ILE A 292 -5.75 8.92 -12.37
N ARG A 293 -5.64 8.85 -13.69
CA ARG A 293 -6.18 9.86 -14.60
C ARG A 293 -7.69 10.02 -14.46
N LEU A 294 -8.44 8.92 -14.42
CA LEU A 294 -9.89 8.90 -14.30
C LEU A 294 -10.34 9.31 -12.89
N LYS A 295 -9.60 8.93 -11.84
CA LYS A 295 -9.85 9.36 -10.46
C LYS A 295 -9.66 10.87 -10.31
N GLN A 296 -8.60 11.43 -10.90
CA GLN A 296 -8.39 12.89 -10.95
C GLN A 296 -9.53 13.60 -11.68
N ALA A 297 -9.94 13.08 -12.85
CA ALA A 297 -11.04 13.64 -13.61
C ALA A 297 -12.35 13.62 -12.80
N PHE A 298 -12.63 12.51 -12.13
CA PHE A 298 -13.78 12.35 -11.23
C PHE A 298 -13.72 13.37 -10.07
N ARG A 299 -12.63 13.42 -9.31
CA ARG A 299 -12.45 14.37 -8.19
C ARG A 299 -12.59 15.83 -8.64
N SER A 300 -12.07 16.15 -9.83
CA SER A 300 -12.22 17.49 -10.42
C SER A 300 -13.70 17.82 -10.72
N ALA A 301 -14.48 16.85 -11.19
CA ALA A 301 -15.90 17.01 -11.47
C ALA A 301 -16.77 17.03 -10.21
N ALA A 302 -16.44 16.21 -9.20
CA ALA A 302 -17.11 16.13 -7.91
C ALA A 302 -16.81 17.35 -7.01
N GLY A 303 -15.64 17.99 -7.18
CA GLY A 303 -15.27 19.19 -6.45
C GLY A 303 -15.04 18.91 -4.96
N SER A 304 -15.88 19.49 -4.10
CA SER A 304 -15.79 19.35 -2.64
C SER A 304 -16.75 18.31 -2.05
N GLU A 305 -17.40 17.53 -2.91
CA GLU A 305 -18.26 16.44 -2.46
C GLU A 305 -17.44 15.32 -1.82
N ASN A 306 -18.04 14.64 -0.84
CA ASN A 306 -17.38 13.55 -0.13
C ASN A 306 -17.35 12.29 -1.02
N GLU A 307 -16.18 11.91 -1.49
CA GLU A 307 -15.94 10.67 -2.24
C GLU A 307 -16.18 9.47 -1.32
N LEU A 308 -17.13 8.61 -1.71
CA LEU A 308 -17.43 7.37 -1.00
C LEU A 308 -16.75 6.17 -1.66
N TYR A 309 -16.86 6.09 -2.98
CA TYR A 309 -16.36 4.96 -3.75
C TYR A 309 -15.87 5.42 -5.13
N PHE A 310 -14.84 4.74 -5.62
CA PHE A 310 -14.34 4.89 -6.98
C PHE A 310 -13.94 3.51 -7.49
N VAL A 311 -14.39 3.15 -8.69
CA VAL A 311 -14.06 1.89 -9.34
C VAL A 311 -13.66 2.17 -10.77
N CYS A 312 -12.46 1.74 -11.15
CA CYS A 312 -11.92 1.79 -12.50
C CYS A 312 -11.79 0.36 -13.05
N ASP A 313 -12.33 0.09 -14.24
CA ASP A 313 -12.25 -1.21 -14.91
C ASP A 313 -12.54 -1.07 -16.41
N ASP A 314 -12.33 -2.13 -17.19
CA ASP A 314 -12.73 -2.23 -18.60
C ASP A 314 -14.21 -2.67 -18.69
N PHE A 315 -15.12 -1.74 -18.44
CA PHE A 315 -16.54 -2.05 -18.20
C PHE A 315 -17.25 -2.63 -19.44
N ASP A 316 -16.80 -2.29 -20.65
CA ASP A 316 -17.37 -2.82 -21.90
C ASP A 316 -16.47 -3.87 -22.61
N GLY A 317 -15.32 -4.22 -22.01
CA GLY A 317 -14.42 -5.24 -22.52
C GLY A 317 -13.65 -4.83 -23.77
N ASN A 318 -13.53 -3.53 -24.06
CA ASN A 318 -12.87 -3.01 -25.24
C ASN A 318 -11.35 -2.83 -25.06
N GLY A 319 -10.83 -3.00 -23.84
CA GLY A 319 -9.43 -2.84 -23.46
C GLY A 319 -9.05 -1.42 -23.01
N SER A 320 -10.00 -0.48 -22.98
CA SER A 320 -9.83 0.86 -22.42
C SER A 320 -10.48 0.91 -21.06
N MET A 321 -9.84 1.56 -20.09
CA MET A 321 -10.44 1.70 -18.77
C MET A 321 -11.48 2.82 -18.75
N GLU A 322 -12.59 2.58 -18.05
CA GLU A 322 -13.55 3.58 -17.61
C GLU A 322 -13.72 3.52 -16.10
N ALA A 323 -14.43 4.49 -15.53
CA ALA A 323 -14.68 4.48 -14.10
C ALA A 323 -16.07 4.95 -13.71
N PHE A 324 -16.53 4.46 -12.56
CA PHE A 324 -17.66 5.02 -11.84
C PHE A 324 -17.21 5.54 -10.48
N GLY A 325 -17.63 6.76 -10.16
CA GLY A 325 -17.41 7.38 -8.85
C GLY A 325 -18.72 7.65 -8.15
N ILE A 326 -18.75 7.51 -6.83
CA ILE A 326 -19.92 7.76 -5.99
C ILE A 326 -19.52 8.77 -4.91
N THR A 327 -20.28 9.85 -4.81
CA THR A 327 -20.19 10.81 -3.70
C THR A 327 -21.43 10.74 -2.83
N GLY A 328 -21.36 11.27 -1.61
CA GLY A 328 -22.51 11.37 -0.71
C GLY A 328 -22.12 11.20 0.76
N THR A 329 -23.07 10.76 1.58
CA THR A 329 -22.84 10.38 2.98
C THR A 329 -23.08 8.89 3.16
N ASP A 330 -22.17 8.21 3.84
CA ASP A 330 -22.30 6.80 4.24
C ASP A 330 -22.41 6.73 5.77
N ASP A 331 -23.53 6.20 6.28
CA ASP A 331 -23.74 5.99 7.72
C ASP A 331 -23.42 4.55 8.19
N GLY A 332 -22.82 3.75 7.30
CA GLY A 332 -22.49 2.34 7.50
C GLY A 332 -23.61 1.38 7.10
N ILE A 333 -24.81 1.89 6.77
CA ILE A 333 -25.96 1.08 6.35
C ILE A 333 -26.57 1.63 5.05
N ASP A 334 -26.80 2.93 4.99
CA ASP A 334 -27.45 3.63 3.89
C ASP A 334 -26.53 4.68 3.28
N LEU A 335 -26.67 4.92 1.97
CA LEU A 335 -26.08 6.09 1.33
C LEU A 335 -27.12 7.20 1.22
N SER A 336 -26.76 8.42 1.60
CA SER A 336 -27.64 9.59 1.49
C SER A 336 -27.04 10.65 0.57
N ASP A 337 -27.91 11.36 -0.15
CA ASP A 337 -27.53 12.38 -1.15
C ASP A 337 -26.46 11.85 -2.13
N ALA A 338 -26.63 10.58 -2.55
CA ALA A 338 -25.66 9.89 -3.37
C ALA A 338 -25.71 10.38 -4.82
N ILE A 339 -24.55 10.71 -5.38
CA ILE A 339 -24.43 11.12 -6.79
C ILE A 339 -23.48 10.13 -7.47
N ILE A 340 -23.91 9.60 -8.61
CA ILE A 340 -23.15 8.65 -9.40
C ILE A 340 -22.59 9.36 -10.61
N TYR A 341 -21.27 9.24 -10.76
CA TYR A 341 -20.51 9.77 -11.87
C TYR A 341 -20.02 8.63 -12.74
N TYR A 342 -20.02 8.87 -14.05
CA TYR A 342 -19.30 8.08 -15.03
C TYR A 342 -18.14 8.91 -15.57
N ALA A 343 -16.93 8.35 -15.56
CA ALA A 343 -15.76 8.86 -16.23
C ALA A 343 -15.47 7.95 -17.44
N GLY A 344 -15.63 8.50 -18.65
CA GLY A 344 -15.29 7.80 -19.88
C GLY A 344 -13.77 7.67 -20.04
N SER A 345 -13.35 6.76 -20.92
CA SER A 345 -11.92 6.47 -21.15
C SER A 345 -11.12 7.68 -21.64
N ASP A 346 -11.75 8.71 -22.19
CA ASP A 346 -11.10 9.99 -22.55
C ASP A 346 -10.94 10.96 -21.37
N GLY A 347 -11.43 10.60 -20.18
CA GLY A 347 -11.44 11.43 -18.97
C GLY A 347 -12.62 12.41 -18.90
N THR A 348 -13.59 12.34 -19.83
CA THR A 348 -14.82 13.12 -19.70
C THR A 348 -15.71 12.55 -18.59
N VAL A 349 -16.21 13.43 -17.72
CA VAL A 349 -17.02 13.01 -16.57
C VAL A 349 -18.44 13.56 -16.67
N SER A 350 -19.42 12.72 -16.37
CA SER A 350 -20.83 13.08 -16.32
C SER A 350 -21.52 12.49 -15.10
N VAL A 351 -22.43 13.25 -14.49
CA VAL A 351 -23.39 12.70 -13.52
C VAL A 351 -24.42 11.87 -14.29
N ILE A 352 -24.58 10.60 -13.90
CA ILE A 352 -25.48 9.66 -14.56
C ILE A 352 -26.71 9.31 -13.72
N ASP A 353 -26.62 9.48 -12.40
CA ASP A 353 -27.75 9.25 -11.50
C ASP A 353 -27.59 10.00 -10.17
N THR A 354 -28.70 10.20 -9.48
CA THR A 354 -28.74 10.83 -8.15
C THR A 354 -29.82 10.20 -7.28
N PHE A 355 -29.46 9.89 -6.04
CA PHE A 355 -30.36 9.27 -5.07
C PHE A 355 -30.41 10.12 -3.81
N PRO A 356 -31.59 10.58 -3.37
CA PRO A 356 -31.73 11.14 -2.03
C PRO A 356 -31.31 10.15 -0.95
N LYS A 357 -31.60 8.87 -1.20
CA LYS A 357 -31.23 7.76 -0.32
C LYS A 357 -31.16 6.44 -1.08
N ILE A 358 -30.13 5.65 -0.81
CA ILE A 358 -30.00 4.24 -1.21
C ILE A 358 -30.03 3.44 0.09
N TYR A 359 -31.12 2.70 0.29
CA TYR A 359 -31.32 1.91 1.49
C TYR A 359 -30.55 0.60 1.47
N ALA A 360 -30.10 0.17 2.65
CA ALA A 360 -29.44 -1.11 2.87
C ALA A 360 -28.39 -1.37 1.78
N TYR A 361 -27.46 -0.43 1.69
CA TYR A 361 -26.31 -0.52 0.82
C TYR A 361 -25.31 -1.53 1.42
N GLY A 362 -25.71 -2.80 1.45
CA GLY A 362 -24.80 -3.94 1.59
C GLY A 362 -24.44 -4.36 3.01
N GLY A 363 -25.27 -4.11 4.03
CA GLY A 363 -25.21 -4.80 5.34
C GLY A 363 -23.80 -5.00 5.89
N MET A 364 -23.00 -3.93 5.94
CA MET A 364 -21.58 -4.03 6.28
C MET A 364 -21.40 -4.37 7.76
N TYR A 365 -20.53 -5.36 8.02
CA TYR A 365 -19.91 -5.56 9.33
C TYR A 365 -18.47 -5.02 9.28
N PRO A 366 -17.89 -4.63 10.43
CA PRO A 366 -16.48 -4.24 10.48
C PRO A 366 -15.57 -5.31 9.87
N GLY A 367 -14.74 -4.92 8.88
CA GLY A 367 -13.74 -5.78 8.25
C GLY A 367 -14.11 -6.43 6.91
N MET A 368 -15.28 -6.14 6.33
CA MET A 368 -15.62 -6.56 4.95
C MET A 368 -15.26 -5.48 3.92
N THR A 369 -14.52 -5.85 2.87
CA THR A 369 -14.38 -5.06 1.64
C THR A 369 -15.52 -5.38 0.68
N ARG A 370 -16.26 -4.36 0.23
CA ARG A 370 -17.38 -4.55 -0.69
C ARG A 370 -16.88 -4.53 -2.13
N LYS A 371 -17.06 -5.63 -2.86
CA LYS A 371 -16.91 -5.64 -4.32
C LYS A 371 -18.12 -4.94 -4.93
N LEU A 372 -17.90 -3.76 -5.50
CA LEU A 372 -18.94 -2.95 -6.16
C LEU A 372 -19.16 -3.32 -7.62
N THR A 373 -18.50 -4.36 -8.10
CA THR A 373 -18.60 -4.80 -9.47
C THR A 373 -19.06 -6.24 -9.61
N ILE A 374 -19.79 -6.49 -10.68
CA ILE A 374 -20.24 -7.81 -11.08
C ILE A 374 -19.80 -8.11 -12.52
N ASN A 375 -19.02 -9.18 -12.65
CA ASN A 375 -18.47 -9.60 -13.92
C ASN A 375 -19.45 -10.46 -14.72
N ALA A 376 -19.74 -10.06 -15.94
CA ALA A 376 -20.61 -10.75 -16.88
C ALA A 376 -19.86 -11.46 -18.03
N GLY A 377 -18.55 -11.69 -17.86
CA GLY A 377 -17.70 -12.35 -18.83
C GLY A 377 -17.10 -11.37 -19.85
N THR A 378 -17.94 -10.74 -20.67
CA THR A 378 -17.50 -9.75 -21.68
C THR A 378 -17.74 -8.30 -21.27
N ALA A 379 -18.29 -8.07 -20.07
CA ALA A 379 -18.58 -6.76 -19.53
C ALA A 379 -18.51 -6.81 -18.00
N GLU A 380 -18.21 -5.68 -17.39
CA GLU A 380 -18.33 -5.46 -15.95
C GLU A 380 -19.49 -4.49 -15.70
N PHE A 381 -20.12 -4.58 -14.53
CA PHE A 381 -21.18 -3.65 -14.13
C PHE A 381 -20.91 -3.15 -12.71
N LEU A 382 -21.06 -1.85 -12.50
CA LEU A 382 -21.20 -1.29 -11.16
C LEU A 382 -22.52 -1.78 -10.57
N MET A 383 -22.50 -2.26 -9.34
CA MET A 383 -23.64 -2.81 -8.63
C MET A 383 -23.79 -2.18 -7.26
N ILE A 384 -24.91 -1.47 -7.07
CA ILE A 384 -25.20 -0.72 -5.86
C ILE A 384 -26.58 -1.06 -5.27
N GLY A 385 -26.72 -0.95 -3.96
CA GLY A 385 -27.95 -1.31 -3.24
C GLY A 385 -28.12 -2.83 -3.10
N GLY A 386 -29.37 -3.29 -3.03
CA GLY A 386 -29.72 -4.70 -3.11
C GLY A 386 -29.88 -5.48 -1.81
N ALA A 387 -29.44 -4.99 -0.66
CA ALA A 387 -29.58 -5.74 0.60
C ALA A 387 -30.97 -5.51 1.23
N ASP A 388 -31.36 -6.38 2.15
CA ASP A 388 -32.60 -6.29 2.93
C ASP A 388 -33.88 -6.04 2.10
N GLY A 389 -33.94 -6.63 0.91
CA GLY A 389 -35.09 -6.52 0.00
C GLY A 389 -35.20 -5.18 -0.74
N GLN A 390 -34.16 -4.34 -0.68
CA GLN A 390 -34.08 -3.08 -1.41
C GLN A 390 -33.59 -3.28 -2.84
N GLU A 391 -33.90 -2.34 -3.74
CA GLU A 391 -33.53 -2.42 -5.15
C GLU A 391 -32.01 -2.48 -5.35
N THR A 392 -31.56 -3.34 -6.27
CA THR A 392 -30.21 -3.33 -6.82
C THR A 392 -30.18 -2.51 -8.10
N TRP A 393 -29.29 -1.53 -8.17
CA TRP A 393 -29.03 -0.73 -9.35
C TRP A 393 -27.75 -1.20 -10.02
N LEU A 394 -27.80 -1.33 -11.34
CA LEU A 394 -26.69 -1.78 -12.17
C LEU A 394 -26.35 -0.70 -13.19
N TYR A 395 -25.06 -0.46 -13.39
CA TYR A 395 -24.56 0.46 -14.42
C TYR A 395 -23.46 -0.22 -15.21
N GLY A 396 -23.62 -0.29 -16.53
CA GLY A 396 -22.62 -0.81 -17.45
C GLY A 396 -22.19 0.27 -18.44
N VAL A 397 -21.27 -0.08 -19.33
CA VAL A 397 -20.81 0.79 -20.42
C VAL A 397 -21.17 0.14 -21.76
N LYS A 398 -21.67 0.94 -22.69
CA LYS A 398 -21.98 0.53 -24.06
C LYS A 398 -21.74 1.68 -25.02
N ASP A 399 -20.99 1.42 -26.08
CA ASP A 399 -20.62 2.42 -27.10
C ASP A 399 -19.98 3.68 -26.46
N GLY A 400 -19.13 3.48 -25.44
CA GLY A 400 -18.44 4.55 -24.71
C GLY A 400 -19.37 5.41 -23.84
N LYS A 401 -20.54 4.90 -23.44
CA LYS A 401 -21.50 5.61 -22.59
C LYS A 401 -22.01 4.71 -21.48
N ALA A 402 -22.15 5.26 -20.29
CA ALA A 402 -22.86 4.59 -19.21
C ALA A 402 -24.33 4.37 -19.56
N TYR A 403 -24.86 3.22 -19.17
CA TYR A 403 -26.28 2.88 -19.26
C TYR A 403 -26.68 2.00 -18.08
N GLN A 404 -27.99 1.90 -17.84
CA GLN A 404 -28.56 0.90 -16.93
C GLN A 404 -29.20 -0.21 -17.75
N PRO A 405 -28.89 -1.49 -17.51
CA PRO A 405 -29.64 -2.59 -18.10
C PRO A 405 -31.09 -2.57 -17.57
N GLU A 406 -32.03 -3.16 -18.31
CA GLU A 406 -33.47 -3.14 -18.01
C GLU A 406 -33.80 -3.71 -16.62
N VAL A 407 -32.97 -4.64 -16.12
CA VAL A 407 -33.14 -5.25 -14.79
C VAL A 407 -32.77 -4.31 -13.64
N SER A 408 -32.02 -3.23 -13.90
CA SER A 408 -31.60 -2.25 -12.90
C SER A 408 -32.81 -1.64 -12.19
N GLY A 409 -32.76 -1.61 -10.85
CA GLY A 409 -33.82 -1.05 -10.02
C GLY A 409 -35.11 -1.88 -9.95
N GLN A 410 -35.16 -3.07 -10.56
CA GLN A 410 -36.39 -3.90 -10.58
C GLN A 410 -36.49 -4.89 -9.42
N HIS A 411 -35.33 -5.35 -8.92
CA HIS A 411 -35.24 -6.47 -7.99
C HIS A 411 -34.20 -6.21 -6.90
N ALA A 412 -34.35 -6.91 -5.79
CA ALA A 412 -33.37 -6.93 -4.71
C ALA A 412 -32.35 -8.05 -4.90
N ASP A 413 -31.24 -7.99 -4.17
CA ASP A 413 -30.21 -9.05 -4.08
C ASP A 413 -29.81 -9.59 -5.47
N PHE A 414 -29.62 -8.70 -6.45
CA PHE A 414 -29.07 -9.10 -7.74
C PHE A 414 -27.61 -9.53 -7.54
N ARG A 415 -27.27 -10.77 -7.88
CA ARG A 415 -25.94 -11.31 -7.65
C ARG A 415 -25.58 -12.42 -8.63
N LYS A 416 -24.27 -12.66 -8.77
CA LYS A 416 -23.73 -13.82 -9.48
C LYS A 416 -23.51 -14.96 -8.48
N THR A 417 -24.02 -16.14 -8.82
CA THR A 417 -23.84 -17.37 -8.04
C THR A 417 -22.53 -18.08 -8.42
N GLU A 418 -22.07 -19.00 -7.59
CA GLU A 418 -20.82 -19.75 -7.82
C GLU A 418 -20.81 -20.55 -9.14
N ASP A 419 -21.98 -20.98 -9.60
CA ASP A 419 -22.13 -21.69 -10.88
C ASP A 419 -22.17 -20.76 -12.10
N GLY A 420 -22.02 -19.45 -11.87
CA GLY A 420 -21.93 -18.42 -12.90
C GLY A 420 -23.25 -17.79 -13.31
N ARG A 421 -24.40 -18.24 -12.76
CA ARG A 421 -25.72 -17.67 -13.07
C ARG A 421 -25.99 -16.39 -12.31
N PHE A 422 -26.73 -15.48 -12.94
CA PHE A 422 -27.22 -14.27 -12.29
C PHE A 422 -28.60 -14.53 -11.70
N ILE A 423 -28.82 -14.12 -10.46
CA ILE A 423 -30.10 -14.26 -9.78
C ILE A 423 -30.52 -12.96 -9.12
N ALA A 424 -31.82 -12.73 -9.00
CA ALA A 424 -32.38 -11.61 -8.23
C ALA A 424 -33.64 -12.04 -7.46
N GLN A 425 -33.99 -11.28 -6.42
CA GLN A 425 -35.17 -11.51 -5.60
C GLN A 425 -36.28 -10.48 -5.90
N PRO A 426 -37.55 -10.91 -5.98
CA PRO A 426 -38.69 -10.00 -6.12
C PRO A 426 -38.80 -9.03 -4.92
N HIS A 427 -39.28 -7.81 -5.19
CA HIS A 427 -39.40 -6.70 -4.23
C HIS A 427 -40.42 -6.91 -3.08
N GLU A 428 -41.05 -8.09 -2.94
CA GLU A 428 -42.11 -8.29 -1.94
C GLU A 428 -41.67 -9.24 -0.82
N GLY A 429 -41.49 -8.69 0.38
CA GLY A 429 -41.14 -9.37 1.63
C GLY A 429 -42.15 -10.40 2.13
N GLY A 430 -42.41 -11.43 1.32
CA GLY A 430 -43.14 -12.64 1.69
C GLY A 430 -42.19 -13.82 1.81
N GLU A 431 -42.43 -14.69 2.78
CA GLU A 431 -41.72 -15.97 2.93
C GLU A 431 -41.93 -16.82 1.66
N GLY A 432 -40.98 -16.75 0.74
CA GLY A 432 -40.97 -17.49 -0.52
C GLY A 432 -39.67 -17.27 -1.28
N TYR A 433 -38.70 -18.16 -1.08
CA TYR A 433 -37.42 -18.19 -1.80
C TYR A 433 -37.60 -18.61 -3.27
N TYR A 434 -38.11 -17.74 -4.14
CA TYR A 434 -37.94 -17.95 -5.58
C TYR A 434 -37.09 -16.82 -6.14
N SER A 435 -35.96 -17.21 -6.73
CA SER A 435 -35.01 -16.32 -7.39
C SER A 435 -35.31 -16.29 -8.87
N ILE A 436 -35.38 -15.10 -9.46
CA ILE A 436 -35.44 -14.95 -10.92
C ILE A 436 -34.03 -15.16 -11.43
N VAL A 437 -33.87 -16.08 -12.39
CA VAL A 437 -32.57 -16.39 -13.01
C VAL A 437 -32.43 -15.58 -14.29
N TYR A 438 -31.26 -14.98 -14.49
CA TYR A 438 -30.90 -14.21 -15.66
C TYR A 438 -29.66 -14.76 -16.36
N ASP A 439 -29.65 -14.64 -17.67
CA ASP A 439 -28.47 -14.77 -18.53
C ASP A 439 -28.08 -13.38 -19.03
N TYR A 440 -26.77 -13.10 -19.10
CA TYR A 440 -26.28 -11.89 -19.75
C TYR A 440 -26.19 -12.13 -21.26
N ASP A 441 -26.85 -11.28 -22.05
CA ASP A 441 -26.75 -11.27 -23.51
C ASP A 441 -25.76 -10.17 -23.96
N PRO A 442 -24.54 -10.52 -24.39
CA PRO A 442 -23.53 -9.56 -24.81
C PRO A 442 -23.95 -8.72 -26.02
N ALA A 443 -24.86 -9.23 -26.86
CA ALA A 443 -25.25 -8.54 -28.08
C ALA A 443 -26.17 -7.35 -27.78
N SER A 444 -27.07 -7.50 -26.81
CA SER A 444 -27.92 -6.43 -26.34
C SER A 444 -27.29 -5.63 -25.20
N GLY A 445 -26.41 -6.24 -24.42
CA GLY A 445 -25.93 -5.69 -23.15
C GLY A 445 -26.94 -5.83 -22.02
N GLU A 446 -27.92 -6.74 -22.15
CA GLU A 446 -29.02 -6.89 -21.21
C GLU A 446 -28.94 -8.19 -20.41
N PHE A 447 -29.53 -8.17 -19.22
CA PHE A 447 -29.80 -9.37 -18.44
C PHE A 447 -31.21 -9.86 -18.79
N VAL A 448 -31.29 -10.98 -19.51
CA VAL A 448 -32.56 -11.58 -19.96
C VAL A 448 -32.95 -12.72 -19.04
N VAL A 449 -34.24 -12.86 -18.73
CA VAL A 449 -34.72 -13.97 -17.90
C VAL A 449 -34.42 -15.30 -18.60
N ALA A 450 -33.74 -16.20 -17.89
CA ALA A 450 -33.39 -17.52 -18.43
C ALA A 450 -34.65 -18.32 -18.77
N GLU A 451 -34.74 -18.86 -19.99
CA GLU A 451 -35.92 -19.63 -20.40
C GLU A 451 -36.01 -20.98 -19.66
N GLY A 452 -37.11 -21.20 -18.92
CA GLY A 452 -37.51 -22.53 -18.44
C GLY A 452 -37.40 -22.79 -16.93
N GLU A 453 -37.01 -21.81 -16.11
CA GLU A 453 -36.92 -21.96 -14.65
C GLU A 453 -37.66 -20.80 -13.96
N SER A 454 -38.86 -21.09 -13.42
CA SER A 454 -39.66 -20.21 -12.55
C SER A 454 -39.89 -20.84 -11.19
#